data_AF-A0A833XR00-F1
#
_entry.id   AF-A0A833XR00-F1
#
_cell.length_a   1.000
_cell.length_b   1.000
_cell.length_c   1.000
_cell.angle_alpha   90.00
_cell.angle_beta   90.00
_cell.angle_gamma   90.00
#
_symmetry.space_group_name_H-M   'P 1'
#
loop_
_entity.id
_entity.type
_entity.pdbx_description
1 polymer ?
#
loop_
_entity_poly.entity_id
_entity_poly.type
_entity_poly.pdbx_seq_one_letter_code
_entity_poly.pdbx_strand_id
1 'polypeptide(L)'
;MLFFLSFLLLQEYDKAGLEFPNFNFNVSHHGDFVAIASEPLCLVGLDIVSCVIPLKETVLEFVQNFSSYFSRLEWDNIVNAGSSDDILAEFYRYWCLKEAYVKAIGSGLAYGLDKVEFHNTRWTSISVKINGEDVREWKFWLFELGKRHWVSIARGHPRSATESYKRKLKRIEFNNEDYHKGLHLPNVDFVFKTVEELILLMNSKRC
;
A
#
# COMPACT_ATOMS: atom_id res chain seq x y z
N MET A 1 18.68 -6.02 -1.53
CA MET A 1 18.74 -4.81 -0.68
C MET A 1 17.50 -4.88 0.21
N LEU A 2 17.60 -4.92 1.54
CA LEU A 2 16.36 -4.77 2.34
C LEU A 2 15.96 -3.30 2.33
N PHE A 3 14.67 -3.02 2.52
CA PHE A 3 14.15 -1.68 2.77
C PHE A 3 13.21 -1.77 3.96
N PHE A 4 13.22 -0.74 4.77
CA PHE A 4 12.30 -0.60 5.87
C PHE A 4 11.56 0.71 5.62
N LEU A 5 10.25 0.71 5.37
CA LEU A 5 9.52 1.85 5.94
C LEU A 5 9.36 1.56 7.41
N SER A 6 10.36 2.00 8.15
CA SER A 6 10.05 2.52 9.46
C SER A 6 9.12 3.70 9.25
N PHE A 7 7.82 3.51 9.46
CA PHE A 7 6.99 4.63 9.87
C PHE A 7 7.62 5.14 11.18
N LEU A 8 8.33 6.28 11.09
CA LEU A 8 8.97 6.96 12.23
C LEU A 8 7.98 7.31 13.37
N LEU A 9 6.68 7.12 13.14
CA LEU A 9 5.60 7.44 14.05
C LEU A 9 5.65 6.67 15.38
N LEU A 10 6.20 5.45 15.43
CA LEU A 10 6.38 4.75 16.71
C LEU A 10 7.25 5.60 17.65
N GLN A 11 8.31 6.22 17.15
CA GLN A 11 9.26 6.97 17.98
C GLN A 11 8.69 8.33 18.43
N GLU A 12 7.79 8.94 17.67
CA GLU A 12 7.10 10.18 18.06
C GLU A 12 5.95 9.92 19.04
N TYR A 13 5.18 8.85 18.84
CA TYR A 13 4.11 8.45 19.76
C TYR A 13 4.68 7.95 21.10
N ASP A 14 5.80 7.22 21.08
CA ASP A 14 6.48 6.74 22.29
C ASP A 14 6.99 7.93 23.12
N LYS A 15 7.49 8.99 22.47
CA LYS A 15 7.83 10.28 23.13
C LYS A 15 6.60 11.00 23.70
N ALA A 16 5.43 10.82 23.10
CA ALA A 16 4.17 11.44 23.53
C ALA A 16 3.40 10.61 24.58
N GLY A 17 3.88 9.41 24.94
CA GLY A 17 3.19 8.51 25.89
C GLY A 17 1.82 8.03 25.40
N LEU A 18 1.60 8.02 24.08
CA LEU A 18 0.32 7.66 23.48
C LEU A 18 0.20 6.14 23.32
N GLU A 19 -0.93 5.56 23.72
CA GLU A 19 -1.22 4.15 23.46
C GLU A 19 -1.37 3.89 21.95
N PHE A 20 -1.00 2.67 21.53
CA PHE A 20 -1.17 2.17 20.18
C PHE A 20 -2.30 1.14 20.11
N PRO A 21 -3.57 1.56 20.23
CA PRO A 21 -4.69 0.62 20.39
C PRO A 21 -4.85 -0.32 19.19
N ASN A 22 -4.39 0.11 18.01
CA ASN A 22 -4.49 -0.67 16.77
C ASN A 22 -3.13 -0.77 16.08
N PHE A 23 -2.03 -0.87 16.83
CA PHE A 23 -0.74 -1.11 16.19
C PHE A 23 -0.82 -2.29 15.22
N ASN A 24 -0.53 -2.03 13.97
CA ASN A 24 -0.46 -3.04 12.93
C ASN A 24 0.64 -2.70 11.93
N PHE A 25 1.08 -3.72 11.19
CA PHE A 25 2.10 -3.58 10.18
C PHE A 25 1.82 -4.49 9.00
N ASN A 26 2.37 -4.12 7.84
CA ASN A 26 2.32 -4.91 6.63
C ASN A 26 3.71 -4.99 6.00
N VAL A 27 3.98 -6.11 5.33
CA VAL A 27 5.27 -6.41 4.71
C VAL A 27 5.01 -6.83 3.27
N SER A 28 5.83 -6.37 2.34
CA SER A 28 5.86 -6.87 0.97
C SER A 28 7.30 -6.99 0.48
N HIS A 29 7.55 -7.88 -0.46
CA HIS A 29 8.86 -8.01 -1.08
C HIS A 29 8.69 -8.42 -2.54
N HIS A 30 9.51 -7.86 -3.42
CA HIS A 30 9.61 -8.30 -4.81
C HIS A 30 10.93 -7.79 -5.41
N GLY A 31 11.55 -8.61 -6.26
CA GLY A 31 12.84 -8.30 -6.86
C GLY A 31 13.92 -8.06 -5.81
N ASP A 32 14.56 -6.90 -5.90
CA ASP A 32 15.69 -6.54 -5.04
C ASP A 32 15.28 -6.00 -3.66
N PHE A 33 13.97 -5.86 -3.39
CA PHE A 33 13.43 -5.06 -2.30
C PHE A 33 12.54 -5.88 -1.35
N VAL A 34 12.69 -5.64 -0.06
CA VAL A 34 11.72 -5.94 1.01
C VAL A 34 11.25 -4.60 1.55
N ALA A 35 9.98 -4.42 1.87
CA ALA A 35 9.46 -3.21 2.49
C ALA A 35 8.50 -3.57 3.63
N ILE A 36 8.48 -2.74 4.67
CA ILE A 36 7.61 -2.87 5.85
C ILE A 36 6.93 -1.54 6.05
N ALA A 37 5.66 -1.48 6.47
CA ALA A 37 4.96 -0.27 6.89
C ALA A 37 4.15 -0.57 8.15
N SER A 38 3.97 0.41 9.05
CA SER A 38 3.23 0.24 10.31
C SER A 38 2.35 1.43 10.63
N GLU A 39 1.19 1.19 11.25
CA GLU A 39 0.25 2.22 11.68
C GLU A 39 -0.16 2.02 13.15
N PRO A 40 -0.25 3.11 13.94
CA PRO A 40 -0.67 3.05 15.35
C PRO A 40 -2.20 2.93 15.54
N LEU A 41 -2.97 3.46 14.58
CA LEU A 41 -4.42 3.67 14.70
C LEU A 41 -5.20 3.14 13.49
N CYS A 42 -4.79 3.55 12.28
CA CYS A 42 -5.41 3.15 11.02
C CYS A 42 -4.96 1.76 10.59
N LEU A 43 -5.63 1.17 9.61
CA LEU A 43 -5.11 0.02 8.89
C LEU A 43 -3.96 0.45 7.98
N VAL A 44 -2.95 -0.40 7.85
CA VAL A 44 -1.89 -0.24 6.85
C VAL A 44 -1.81 -1.46 5.93
N GLY A 45 -1.65 -1.19 4.64
CA GLY A 45 -1.25 -2.18 3.65
C GLY A 45 -0.14 -1.61 2.79
N LEU A 46 0.76 -2.48 2.38
CA LEU A 46 1.95 -2.15 1.63
C LEU A 46 2.13 -3.17 0.53
N ASP A 47 2.35 -2.68 -0.69
CA ASP A 47 2.79 -3.54 -1.76
C ASP A 47 4.02 -2.98 -2.47
N ILE A 48 4.88 -3.87 -2.95
CA ILE A 48 6.06 -3.52 -3.74
C ILE A 48 6.15 -4.49 -4.91
N VAL A 49 6.36 -3.97 -6.10
CA VAL A 49 6.34 -4.77 -7.33
C VAL A 49 7.43 -4.31 -8.29
N SER A 50 8.23 -5.27 -8.78
CA SER A 50 9.15 -5.11 -9.90
C SER A 50 8.41 -5.28 -11.22
N CYS A 51 8.52 -4.33 -12.14
CA CYS A 51 7.85 -4.39 -13.45
C CYS A 51 8.57 -5.34 -14.41
N VAL A 52 8.28 -6.63 -14.31
CA VAL A 52 8.80 -7.67 -15.22
C VAL A 52 7.63 -8.40 -15.88
N ILE A 53 7.86 -8.96 -17.07
CA ILE A 53 6.91 -9.87 -17.73
C ILE A 53 7.53 -11.26 -17.90
N PRO A 54 6.73 -12.33 -17.99
CA PRO A 54 7.23 -13.65 -18.37
C PRO A 54 7.93 -13.62 -19.74
N LEU A 55 9.02 -14.38 -19.90
CA LEU A 55 9.87 -14.38 -21.12
C LEU A 55 9.15 -14.77 -22.42
N LYS A 56 7.94 -15.31 -22.37
CA LYS A 56 7.22 -15.89 -23.53
C LYS A 56 5.90 -15.18 -23.83
N GLU A 57 5.64 -14.02 -23.25
CA GLU A 57 4.41 -13.27 -23.42
C GLU A 57 4.72 -11.85 -23.89
N THR A 58 3.86 -11.30 -24.74
CA THR A 58 3.84 -9.85 -24.96
C THR A 58 3.26 -9.15 -23.72
N VAL A 59 3.56 -7.86 -23.54
CA VAL A 59 2.98 -7.08 -22.44
C VAL A 59 1.45 -7.15 -22.47
N LEU A 60 0.84 -7.04 -23.65
CA LEU A 60 -0.61 -7.01 -23.78
C LEU A 60 -1.26 -8.34 -23.38
N GLU A 61 -0.70 -9.47 -23.83
CA GLU A 61 -1.15 -10.80 -23.42
C GLU A 61 -1.02 -11.00 -21.91
N PHE A 62 0.11 -10.58 -21.34
CA PHE A 62 0.35 -10.68 -19.90
C PHE A 62 -0.68 -9.88 -19.09
N VAL A 63 -0.89 -8.60 -19.40
CA VAL A 63 -1.83 -7.75 -18.64
C VAL A 63 -3.28 -8.18 -18.83
N GLN A 64 -3.63 -8.74 -19.99
CA GLN A 64 -5.00 -9.25 -20.27
C GLN A 64 -5.44 -10.34 -19.29
N ASN A 65 -4.50 -11.16 -18.80
CA ASN A 65 -4.77 -12.19 -17.80
C ASN A 65 -5.31 -11.60 -16.48
N PHE A 66 -5.10 -10.31 -16.24
CA PHE A 66 -5.52 -9.60 -15.02
C PHE A 66 -6.70 -8.65 -15.24
N SER A 67 -7.23 -8.57 -16.46
CA SER A 67 -8.29 -7.60 -16.83
C SER A 67 -9.49 -7.61 -15.87
N SER A 68 -9.88 -8.77 -15.33
CA SER A 68 -11.01 -8.91 -14.41
C SER A 68 -10.81 -8.29 -13.02
N TYR A 69 -9.59 -7.89 -12.66
CA TYR A 69 -9.29 -7.20 -11.40
C TYR A 69 -9.40 -5.68 -11.49
N PHE A 70 -9.55 -5.14 -12.71
CA PHE A 70 -9.60 -3.70 -12.96
C PHE A 70 -11.02 -3.26 -13.31
N SER A 71 -11.36 -2.05 -12.91
CA SER A 71 -12.57 -1.42 -13.43
C SER A 71 -12.40 -1.12 -14.92
N ARG A 72 -13.51 -0.84 -15.61
CA ARG A 72 -13.45 -0.42 -17.02
C ARG A 72 -12.56 0.81 -17.22
N LEU A 73 -12.67 1.81 -16.34
CA LEU A 73 -11.87 3.03 -16.41
C LEU A 73 -10.37 2.74 -16.29
N GLU A 74 -9.99 1.94 -15.29
CA GLU A 74 -8.59 1.59 -15.04
C GLU A 74 -8.04 0.76 -16.19
N TRP A 75 -8.82 -0.21 -16.67
CA TRP A 75 -8.43 -1.06 -17.79
C TRP A 75 -8.23 -0.25 -19.07
N ASP A 76 -9.16 0.67 -19.37
CA ASP A 76 -9.05 1.57 -20.52
C ASP A 76 -7.79 2.47 -20.39
N ASN A 77 -7.46 2.95 -19.20
CA ASN A 77 -6.21 3.70 -18.98
C ASN A 77 -4.96 2.84 -19.20
N ILE A 78 -4.97 1.58 -18.73
CA ILE A 78 -3.85 0.64 -18.87
C ILE A 78 -3.57 0.35 -20.35
N VAL A 79 -4.58 -0.11 -21.10
CA VAL A 79 -4.36 -0.59 -22.48
C VAL A 79 -4.10 0.55 -23.47
N ASN A 80 -4.52 1.79 -23.13
CA ASN A 80 -4.30 2.98 -23.96
C ASN A 80 -3.13 3.85 -23.48
N ALA A 81 -2.29 3.36 -22.56
CA ALA A 81 -1.19 4.14 -21.98
C ALA A 81 -0.08 4.53 -22.99
N GLY A 82 -0.03 3.89 -24.16
CA GLY A 82 0.92 4.21 -25.23
C GLY A 82 1.79 3.02 -25.61
N SER A 83 3.09 3.10 -25.35
CA SER A 83 4.03 2.03 -25.67
C SER A 83 3.81 0.79 -24.78
N SER A 84 4.40 -0.36 -25.13
CA SER A 84 4.35 -1.54 -24.27
C SER A 84 4.94 -1.30 -22.89
N ASP A 85 5.96 -0.46 -22.76
CA ASP A 85 6.51 -0.10 -21.44
C ASP A 85 5.57 0.80 -20.64
N ASP A 86 4.83 1.71 -21.30
CA ASP A 86 3.82 2.56 -20.65
C ASP A 86 2.64 1.72 -20.16
N ILE A 87 2.14 0.79 -20.98
CA ILE A 87 1.07 -0.16 -20.60
C ILE A 87 1.50 -0.97 -19.38
N LEU A 88 2.72 -1.51 -19.40
CA LEU A 88 3.24 -2.31 -18.29
C LEU A 88 3.41 -1.47 -17.01
N ALA A 89 3.92 -0.25 -17.13
CA ALA A 89 4.06 0.66 -16.01
C ALA A 89 2.69 0.99 -15.40
N GLU A 90 1.72 1.37 -16.23
CA GLU A 90 0.38 1.74 -15.77
C GLU A 90 -0.36 0.57 -15.12
N PHE A 91 -0.25 -0.64 -15.70
CA PHE A 91 -0.75 -1.87 -15.09
C PHE A 91 -0.18 -2.06 -13.67
N TYR A 92 1.13 -1.98 -13.51
CA TYR A 92 1.75 -2.21 -12.21
C TYR A 92 1.45 -1.12 -11.19
N ARG A 93 1.20 0.12 -11.60
CA ARG A 93 0.74 1.19 -10.69
C ARG A 93 -0.63 0.85 -10.09
N TYR A 94 -1.60 0.50 -10.93
CA TYR A 94 -2.93 0.11 -10.46
C TYR A 94 -2.90 -1.20 -9.66
N TRP A 95 -2.13 -2.19 -10.12
CA TRP A 95 -1.96 -3.45 -9.41
C TRP A 95 -1.42 -3.24 -8.00
N CYS A 96 -0.35 -2.45 -7.86
CA CYS A 96 0.28 -2.17 -6.57
C CYS A 96 -0.68 -1.44 -5.60
N LEU A 97 -1.52 -0.53 -6.11
CA LEU A 97 -2.58 0.12 -5.32
C LEU A 97 -3.64 -0.87 -4.82
N LYS A 98 -4.12 -1.77 -5.69
CA LYS A 98 -5.11 -2.79 -5.33
C LYS A 98 -4.56 -3.78 -4.31
N GLU A 99 -3.33 -4.26 -4.50
CA GLU A 99 -2.68 -5.17 -3.56
C GLU A 99 -2.45 -4.52 -2.19
N ALA A 100 -2.01 -3.26 -2.15
CA ALA A 100 -1.89 -2.52 -0.89
C ALA A 100 -3.24 -2.40 -0.18
N TYR A 101 -4.33 -2.13 -0.91
CA TYR A 101 -5.69 -2.10 -0.34
C TYR A 101 -6.12 -3.47 0.24
N VAL A 102 -5.96 -4.55 -0.52
CA VAL A 102 -6.31 -5.92 -0.11
C VAL A 102 -5.54 -6.34 1.15
N LYS A 103 -4.25 -6.01 1.19
CA LYS A 103 -3.37 -6.25 2.34
C LYS A 103 -3.81 -5.44 3.56
N ALA A 104 -4.22 -4.19 3.38
CA ALA A 104 -4.70 -3.34 4.47
C ALA A 104 -5.99 -3.86 5.10
N ILE A 105 -6.95 -4.33 4.31
CA ILE A 105 -8.21 -4.88 4.85
C ILE A 105 -8.05 -6.31 5.39
N GLY A 106 -6.98 -7.01 5.02
CA GLY A 106 -6.69 -8.37 5.49
C GLY A 106 -7.66 -9.41 4.95
N SER A 107 -8.12 -9.27 3.69
CA SER A 107 -8.96 -10.30 3.05
C SER A 107 -8.16 -11.45 2.48
N GLY A 108 -6.91 -11.21 2.08
CA GLY A 108 -6.05 -12.21 1.40
C GLY A 108 -6.60 -12.69 0.06
N LEU A 109 -7.70 -12.11 -0.42
CA LEU A 109 -8.41 -12.50 -1.62
C LEU A 109 -8.64 -11.28 -2.50
N ALA A 110 -8.35 -11.44 -3.79
CA ALA A 110 -8.55 -10.44 -4.85
C ALA A 110 -10.00 -10.38 -5.40
N TYR A 111 -10.98 -10.93 -4.68
CA TYR A 111 -12.36 -10.98 -5.16
C TYR A 111 -13.01 -9.60 -5.13
N GLY A 112 -13.61 -9.19 -6.25
CA GLY A 112 -14.32 -7.91 -6.37
C GLY A 112 -13.40 -6.69 -6.50
N LEU A 113 -12.14 -6.88 -6.88
CA LEU A 113 -11.19 -5.78 -7.09
C LEU A 113 -11.59 -4.84 -8.23
N ASP A 114 -12.38 -5.31 -9.19
CA ASP A 114 -13.01 -4.49 -10.24
C ASP A 114 -13.88 -3.36 -9.66
N LYS A 115 -14.40 -3.55 -8.44
CA LYS A 115 -15.24 -2.57 -7.74
C LYS A 115 -14.46 -1.55 -6.93
N VAL A 116 -13.15 -1.75 -6.77
CA VAL A 116 -12.22 -0.83 -6.08
C VAL A 116 -11.50 -0.04 -7.16
N GLU A 117 -12.12 1.05 -7.59
CA GLU A 117 -11.68 1.86 -8.73
C GLU A 117 -10.83 3.05 -8.26
N PHE A 118 -9.58 3.10 -8.68
CA PHE A 118 -8.65 4.18 -8.38
C PHE A 118 -8.75 5.31 -9.40
N HIS A 119 -8.83 6.52 -8.87
CA HIS A 119 -8.75 7.77 -9.62
C HIS A 119 -7.46 8.47 -9.23
N ASN A 120 -6.81 9.13 -10.18
CA ASN A 120 -5.60 9.85 -9.87
C ASN A 120 -5.46 11.15 -10.68
N THR A 121 -4.65 12.07 -10.16
CA THR A 121 -4.09 13.18 -10.92
C THR A 121 -2.58 13.03 -10.92
N ARG A 122 -2.02 12.62 -12.06
CA ARG A 122 -0.57 12.39 -12.26
C ARG A 122 0.07 11.50 -11.19
N TRP A 123 -0.68 10.55 -10.63
CA TRP A 123 -0.23 9.68 -9.54
C TRP A 123 0.20 10.38 -8.24
N THR A 124 0.07 11.71 -8.12
CA THR A 124 0.41 12.46 -6.90
C THR A 124 -0.80 12.68 -5.99
N SER A 125 -2.00 12.67 -6.55
CA SER A 125 -3.26 12.71 -5.81
C SER A 125 -4.06 11.48 -6.20
N ILE A 126 -4.26 10.56 -5.27
CA ILE A 126 -4.94 9.28 -5.49
C ILE A 126 -6.17 9.21 -4.60
N SER A 127 -7.30 8.86 -5.20
CA SER A 127 -8.57 8.61 -4.51
C SER A 127 -9.16 7.28 -4.97
N VAL A 128 -10.07 6.72 -4.18
CA VAL A 128 -10.71 5.45 -4.49
C VAL A 128 -12.22 5.58 -4.44
N LYS A 129 -12.88 4.91 -5.39
CA LYS A 129 -14.30 4.61 -5.35
C LYS A 129 -14.51 3.14 -5.08
N ILE A 130 -15.41 2.81 -4.17
CA ILE A 130 -15.78 1.41 -3.89
C ILE A 130 -17.27 1.26 -4.20
N ASN A 131 -17.59 0.39 -5.15
CA ASN A 131 -18.96 0.26 -5.70
C ASN A 131 -19.50 1.59 -6.27
N GLY A 132 -18.63 2.42 -6.85
CA GLY A 132 -19.00 3.71 -7.43
C GLY A 132 -19.07 4.87 -6.44
N GLU A 133 -18.96 4.61 -5.13
CA GLU A 133 -19.02 5.63 -4.09
C GLU A 133 -17.62 6.09 -3.66
N ASP A 134 -17.44 7.40 -3.49
CA ASP A 134 -16.17 7.96 -3.00
C ASP A 134 -15.91 7.56 -1.55
N VAL A 135 -14.76 6.90 -1.29
CA VAL A 135 -14.39 6.47 0.07
C VAL A 135 -13.23 7.30 0.59
N ARG A 136 -13.56 8.41 1.24
CA ARG A 136 -12.58 9.42 1.71
C ARG A 136 -11.77 8.97 2.91
N GLU A 137 -12.21 7.88 3.56
CA GLU A 137 -11.51 7.24 4.65
C GLU A 137 -10.27 6.48 4.21
N TRP A 138 -10.02 6.35 2.91
CA TRP A 138 -8.77 5.79 2.41
C TRP A 138 -7.82 6.87 1.88
N LYS A 139 -6.53 6.67 2.17
CA LYS A 139 -5.41 7.42 1.60
C LYS A 139 -4.43 6.45 0.99
N PHE A 140 -3.88 6.85 -0.15
CA PHE A 140 -2.95 6.07 -0.92
C PHE A 140 -1.76 6.90 -1.33
N TRP A 141 -0.62 6.24 -1.37
CA TRP A 141 0.62 6.81 -1.87
C TRP A 141 1.29 5.80 -2.78
N LEU A 142 1.92 6.30 -3.83
CA LEU A 142 2.59 5.50 -4.84
C LEU A 142 3.94 6.14 -5.14
N PHE A 143 5.01 5.35 -5.12
CA PHE A 143 6.37 5.83 -5.33
C PHE A 143 7.13 4.89 -6.26
N GLU A 144 8.00 5.46 -7.08
CA GLU A 144 8.98 4.70 -7.86
C GLU A 144 10.28 4.63 -7.05
N LEU A 145 10.81 3.42 -6.82
CA LEU A 145 12.06 3.22 -6.08
C LEU A 145 13.28 3.04 -7.02
N GLY A 146 13.11 3.36 -8.31
CA GLY A 146 14.07 3.05 -9.37
C GLY A 146 14.06 1.57 -9.76
N LYS A 147 14.89 1.21 -10.73
CA LYS A 147 14.97 -0.16 -11.30
C LYS A 147 13.59 -0.74 -11.68
N ARG A 148 12.64 0.11 -12.11
CA ARG A 148 11.24 -0.27 -12.40
C ARG A 148 10.53 -0.94 -11.21
N HIS A 149 10.74 -0.49 -9.98
CA HIS A 149 9.98 -0.93 -8.82
C HIS A 149 8.96 0.13 -8.41
N TRP A 150 7.70 -0.27 -8.26
CA TRP A 150 6.65 0.54 -7.65
C TRP A 150 6.40 0.09 -6.22
N VAL A 151 6.11 1.03 -5.34
CA VAL A 151 5.67 0.76 -3.99
C VAL A 151 4.41 1.57 -3.69
N SER A 152 3.42 0.91 -3.11
CA SER A 152 2.14 1.50 -2.75
C SER A 152 1.85 1.31 -1.27
N ILE A 153 1.33 2.35 -0.63
CA ILE A 153 0.86 2.31 0.75
C ILE A 153 -0.62 2.65 0.74
N ALA A 154 -1.41 1.83 1.43
CA ALA A 154 -2.82 2.08 1.71
C ALA A 154 -3.00 2.31 3.21
N ARG A 155 -3.61 3.44 3.57
CA ARG A 155 -4.06 3.75 4.93
C ARG A 155 -5.57 3.89 4.94
N GLY A 156 -6.25 3.17 5.84
CA GLY A 156 -7.71 3.14 5.87
C GLY A 156 -8.30 3.00 7.26
N HIS A 157 -9.61 3.23 7.35
CA HIS A 157 -10.31 3.10 8.62
C HIS A 157 -10.37 1.64 9.10
N PRO A 158 -10.13 1.35 10.40
CA PRO A 158 -10.29 0.03 11.02
C PRO A 158 -11.62 -0.70 10.75
N ARG A 159 -12.66 0.00 10.31
CA ARG A 159 -13.99 -0.57 10.06
C ARG A 159 -14.06 -1.33 8.73
N SER A 160 -13.11 -1.05 7.84
CA SER A 160 -12.98 -1.71 6.54
C SER A 160 -12.25 -3.05 6.62
N ALA A 161 -11.63 -3.38 7.76
CA ALA A 161 -10.95 -4.66 7.95
C ALA A 161 -11.94 -5.83 7.91
N THR A 162 -11.46 -7.02 7.55
CA THR A 162 -12.24 -8.26 7.69
C THR A 162 -12.61 -8.53 9.15
N GLU A 163 -13.69 -9.29 9.38
CA GLU A 163 -14.16 -9.59 10.74
C GLU A 163 -13.11 -10.33 11.59
N SER A 164 -12.29 -11.19 10.98
CA SER A 164 -11.17 -11.83 11.67
C SER A 164 -10.09 -10.83 12.10
N TYR A 165 -9.80 -9.85 11.26
CA TYR A 165 -8.81 -8.82 11.56
C TYR A 165 -9.33 -7.81 12.59
N LYS A 166 -10.60 -7.36 12.48
CA LYS A 166 -11.26 -6.48 13.46
C LYS A 166 -11.15 -7.00 14.89
N ARG A 167 -11.30 -8.32 15.10
CA ARG A 167 -11.17 -8.95 16.44
C ARG A 167 -9.79 -8.79 17.09
N LYS A 168 -8.76 -8.37 16.35
CA LYS A 168 -7.41 -8.10 16.87
C LYS A 168 -7.18 -6.62 17.20
N LEU A 169 -8.09 -5.74 16.77
CA LEU A 169 -8.01 -4.30 17.01
C LEU A 169 -8.66 -3.97 18.35
N LYS A 170 -8.00 -3.15 19.19
CA LYS A 170 -8.56 -2.79 20.50
C LYS A 170 -9.64 -1.72 20.39
N ARG A 171 -9.60 -0.88 19.34
CA ARG A 171 -10.55 0.22 19.13
C ARG A 171 -10.98 0.29 17.67
N ILE A 172 -12.25 0.01 17.37
CA ILE A 172 -12.77 0.04 16.00
C ILE A 172 -13.59 1.31 15.74
N GLU A 173 -14.15 1.91 16.81
CA GLU A 173 -14.89 3.16 16.78
C GLU A 173 -14.04 4.32 17.32
N PHE A 174 -13.92 5.36 16.51
CA PHE A 174 -13.23 6.60 16.83
C PHE A 174 -14.24 7.75 16.74
N ASN A 175 -14.08 8.78 17.56
CA ASN A 175 -14.71 10.05 17.22
C ASN A 175 -14.02 10.58 15.94
N ASN A 176 -14.73 11.40 15.16
CA ASN A 176 -14.20 11.86 13.86
C ASN A 176 -12.86 12.61 14.01
N GLU A 177 -12.64 13.31 15.14
CA GLU A 177 -11.41 14.07 15.39
C GLU A 177 -10.16 13.19 15.58
N ASP A 178 -10.25 12.14 16.40
CA ASP A 178 -9.16 11.18 16.65
C ASP A 178 -8.79 10.46 15.35
N TYR A 179 -9.80 10.07 14.56
CA TYR A 179 -9.58 9.43 13.27
C TYR A 179 -8.97 10.38 12.26
N HIS A 180 -9.46 11.62 12.16
CA HIS A 180 -8.88 12.62 11.27
C HIS A 180 -7.42 12.89 11.60
N LYS A 181 -7.06 12.97 12.89
CA LYS A 181 -5.65 13.07 13.30
C LYS A 181 -4.82 11.87 12.82
N GLY A 182 -5.33 10.64 13.00
CA GLY A 182 -4.68 9.41 12.51
C GLY A 182 -4.53 9.34 10.98
N LEU A 183 -5.59 9.71 10.26
CA LEU A 183 -5.61 9.70 8.79
C LEU A 183 -4.63 10.71 8.20
N HIS A 184 -4.52 11.88 8.82
CA HIS A 184 -3.66 13.00 8.42
C HIS A 184 -2.32 13.04 9.16
N LEU A 185 -1.91 11.93 9.80
CA LEU A 185 -0.54 11.80 10.28
C LEU A 185 0.42 12.10 9.11
N PRO A 186 1.47 12.90 9.34
CA PRO A 186 2.36 13.37 8.29
C PRO A 186 2.87 12.20 7.45
N ASN A 187 2.91 12.41 6.14
CA ASN A 187 3.55 11.45 5.25
C ASN A 187 5.03 11.43 5.59
N VAL A 188 5.51 10.28 6.03
CA VAL A 188 6.92 10.09 6.30
C VAL A 188 7.55 9.49 5.06
N ASP A 189 8.67 10.07 4.63
CA ASP A 189 9.45 9.53 3.52
C ASP A 189 9.99 8.13 3.85
N PHE A 190 10.33 7.37 2.80
CA PHE A 190 10.94 6.06 2.94
C PHE A 190 12.33 6.19 3.58
N VAL A 191 12.58 5.39 4.62
CA VAL A 191 13.91 5.29 5.23
C VAL A 191 14.65 4.11 4.62
N PHE A 192 15.59 4.40 3.73
CA PHE A 192 16.40 3.37 3.09
C PHE A 192 17.41 2.79 4.09
N LYS A 193 17.41 1.45 4.25
CA LYS A 193 18.32 0.72 5.15
C LYS A 193 18.80 -0.58 4.54
N THR A 194 20.11 -0.71 4.39
CA THR A 194 20.78 -1.96 3.99
C THR A 194 20.65 -3.05 5.08
N VAL A 195 20.93 -4.30 4.70
CA VAL A 195 20.89 -5.44 5.64
C VAL A 195 21.90 -5.24 6.77
N GLU A 196 23.07 -4.72 6.41
CA GLU A 196 24.20 -4.46 7.28
C GLU A 196 23.83 -3.40 8.33
N GLU A 197 23.18 -2.30 7.93
CA GLU A 197 22.70 -1.27 8.86
C GLU A 197 21.66 -1.80 9.85
N LEU A 198 20.80 -2.73 9.42
CA LEU A 198 19.80 -3.34 10.29
C LEU A 198 20.44 -4.27 11.33
N ILE A 199 21.43 -5.07 10.90
CA ILE A 199 22.20 -5.92 11.81
C ILE A 199 22.89 -5.07 12.88
N LEU A 200 23.48 -3.93 12.49
CA LEU A 200 24.10 -3.00 13.43
C LEU A 200 23.09 -2.44 14.45
N LEU A 201 21.89 -2.05 14.02
CA LEU A 201 20.83 -1.55 14.91
C LEU A 201 20.33 -2.62 15.89
N MET A 202 20.22 -3.88 15.45
CA MET A 202 19.83 -4.98 16.34
C MET A 202 20.89 -5.25 17.41
N ASN A 203 22.16 -5.11 17.05
CA ASN A 203 23.28 -5.31 17.98
C ASN A 203 23.44 -4.14 18.96
N SER A 204 23.15 -2.91 18.55
CA SER A 204 23.26 -1.73 19.43
C SER A 204 22.19 -1.67 20.53
N LYS A 205 21.05 -2.35 20.35
CA LYS A 205 19.96 -2.42 21.35
C LYS A 205 20.09 -3.59 22.33
N ARG A 206 21.12 -4.43 22.20
CA ARG A 206 21.39 -5.57 23.08
C ARG A 206 22.40 -5.27 24.21
N CYS A 207 22.82 -4.01 24.37
CA CYS A 207 23.63 -3.54 25.49
C CYS A 207 22.78 -2.70 26.45
#